data_AF-A0A1Q7W7E2-F1
#
_entry.id   AF-A0A1Q7W7E2-F1
#
_cell.length_a   1.000
_cell.length_b   1.000
_cell.length_c   1.000
_cell.angle_alpha   90.00
_cell.angle_beta   90.00
_cell.angle_gamma   90.00
#
_symmetry.space_group_name_H-M   'P 1'
#
loop_
_entity.id
_entity.type
_entity.pdbx_description
1 polymer ?
#
loop_
_entity_poly.entity_id
_entity_poly.type
_entity_poly.pdbx_seq_one_letter_code
_entity_poly.pdbx_strand_id
1 'polypeptide(L)'
;MRRLVGDTGFRDDITVLAAQLRAAPAGLDLLVPARRENLATLRSGLDSWLSDIGVHGYHVQLLQHAVGELAANAVEHAYHARQPGLVAVRARLTAAGDVLARVVDQGRWRASASDPDSDRGVGLALVTDLVDELRLEHDKRGTTATIRHHPWIPAQSPIAADLAGRLPRRPADADPFLILGQPSAARHRVRVDGPIDSETAPTLYTELRACTAAGTRDVTVDLTGTTHLASAGVAVLHRLCTQAARNNTEMRLYAPRGTPAQMVMSLARLRHHTTDPDGDGL
;
A
#
# COMPACT_ATOMS: atom_id res chain seq x y z
N MET A 1 21.92 18.24 -10.83
CA MET A 1 20.99 19.05 -10.01
C MET A 1 21.29 20.54 -9.96
N ARG A 2 22.56 21.00 -10.00
CA ARG A 2 22.89 22.45 -10.04
C ARG A 2 22.22 23.24 -11.17
N ARG A 3 21.92 22.58 -12.30
CA ARG A 3 21.14 23.14 -13.43
C ARG A 3 19.61 23.15 -13.25
N LEU A 4 19.07 22.42 -12.27
CA LEU A 4 17.62 22.34 -12.01
C LEU A 4 17.18 23.23 -10.85
N VAL A 5 18.06 23.50 -9.88
CA VAL A 5 17.66 24.14 -8.61
C VAL A 5 18.10 25.61 -8.50
N GLY A 6 19.05 26.06 -9.32
CA GLY A 6 19.67 27.39 -9.17
C GLY A 6 20.42 27.53 -7.83
N ASP A 7 21.35 28.47 -7.73
CA ASP A 7 22.12 28.68 -6.49
C ASP A 7 21.28 29.29 -5.34
N THR A 8 20.00 29.61 -5.58
CA THR A 8 19.11 30.30 -4.61
C THR A 8 18.13 29.38 -3.86
N GLY A 9 18.10 28.08 -4.16
CA GLY A 9 17.13 27.15 -3.57
C GLY A 9 15.68 27.41 -4.01
N PHE A 10 14.75 26.54 -3.61
CA PHE A 10 13.33 26.62 -3.93
C PHE A 10 12.49 26.85 -2.66
N ARG A 11 11.38 27.58 -2.81
CA ARG A 11 10.39 27.84 -1.76
C ARG A 11 9.14 26.94 -1.85
N ASP A 12 9.11 26.03 -2.82
CA ASP A 12 7.97 25.16 -3.11
C ASP A 12 8.42 23.71 -3.35
N ASP A 13 7.48 22.77 -3.27
CA ASP A 13 7.72 21.34 -3.45
C ASP A 13 8.28 21.04 -4.85
N ILE A 14 9.49 20.49 -4.92
CA ILE A 14 10.03 19.93 -6.16
C ILE A 14 9.68 18.45 -6.20
N THR A 15 8.78 18.07 -7.11
CA THR A 15 8.56 16.65 -7.45
C THR A 15 9.41 16.27 -8.66
N VAL A 16 10.28 15.26 -8.49
CA VAL A 16 11.06 14.69 -9.58
C VAL A 16 10.60 13.26 -9.83
N LEU A 17 10.10 13.00 -11.04
CA LEU A 17 9.86 11.65 -11.53
C LEU A 17 11.03 11.21 -12.41
N ALA A 18 11.71 10.14 -12.02
CA ALA A 18 12.77 9.53 -12.81
C ALA A 18 12.34 8.11 -13.22
N ALA A 19 12.55 7.77 -14.49
CA ALA A 19 12.29 6.43 -15.01
C ALA A 19 13.56 5.91 -15.71
N GLN A 20 13.87 4.64 -15.47
CA GLN A 20 14.95 3.94 -16.15
C GLN A 20 14.39 2.70 -16.82
N LEU A 21 14.65 2.54 -18.11
CA LEU A 21 14.31 1.30 -18.80
C LEU A 21 15.24 0.19 -18.30
N ARG A 22 14.66 -0.88 -17.78
CA ARG A 22 15.36 -2.09 -17.36
C ARG A 22 14.96 -3.26 -18.24
N ALA A 23 15.86 -4.21 -18.41
CA ALA A 23 15.49 -5.51 -18.95
C ALA A 23 14.40 -6.13 -18.06
N ALA A 24 13.40 -6.74 -18.67
CA ALA A 24 12.37 -7.47 -17.93
C ALA A 24 13.04 -8.60 -17.14
N PRO A 25 12.71 -8.79 -15.86
CA PRO A 25 13.25 -9.90 -15.10
C PRO A 25 12.79 -11.22 -15.71
N ALA A 26 13.68 -12.23 -15.69
CA ALA A 26 13.32 -13.58 -16.10
C ALA A 26 12.18 -14.10 -15.20
N GLY A 27 11.30 -14.93 -15.74
CA GLY A 27 10.27 -15.61 -14.94
C GLY A 27 10.86 -16.76 -14.11
N LEU A 28 10.14 -17.16 -13.09
CA LEU A 28 10.37 -18.39 -12.33
C LEU A 28 9.65 -19.56 -13.00
N ASP A 29 10.33 -20.69 -13.18
CA ASP A 29 9.71 -21.97 -13.57
C ASP A 29 10.38 -23.09 -12.75
N LEU A 30 9.65 -23.61 -11.78
CA LEU A 30 10.08 -24.70 -10.91
C LEU A 30 9.19 -25.91 -11.13
N LEU A 31 9.78 -27.10 -11.22
CA LEU A 31 9.07 -28.37 -11.35
C LEU A 31 9.67 -29.36 -10.37
N VAL A 32 8.89 -29.79 -9.38
CA VAL A 32 9.36 -30.68 -8.31
C VAL A 32 8.41 -31.85 -8.10
N PRO A 33 8.90 -33.01 -7.60
CA PRO A 33 8.03 -34.07 -7.13
C PRO A 33 7.11 -33.57 -6.01
N ALA A 34 5.84 -33.99 -6.04
CA ALA A 34 4.79 -33.62 -5.08
C ALA A 34 5.02 -34.29 -3.70
N ARG A 35 6.09 -33.90 -3.01
CA ARG A 35 6.47 -34.40 -1.69
C ARG A 35 6.72 -33.22 -0.76
N ARG A 36 6.38 -33.35 0.52
CA ARG A 36 6.54 -32.30 1.54
C ARG A 36 7.98 -31.79 1.63
N GLU A 37 8.96 -32.68 1.47
CA GLU A 37 10.40 -32.34 1.46
C GLU A 37 10.78 -31.32 0.36
N ASN A 38 10.05 -31.28 -0.76
CA ASN A 38 10.33 -30.37 -1.87
C ASN A 38 9.66 -28.99 -1.73
N LEU A 39 8.79 -28.79 -0.74
CA LEU A 39 8.17 -27.49 -0.49
C LEU A 39 9.19 -26.43 -0.05
N ALA A 40 10.29 -26.86 0.59
CA ALA A 40 11.42 -25.98 0.91
C ALA A 40 12.05 -25.41 -0.37
N THR A 41 12.29 -26.25 -1.38
CA THR A 41 12.85 -25.86 -2.68
C THR A 41 11.96 -24.84 -3.40
N LEU A 42 10.65 -25.05 -3.39
CA LEU A 42 9.70 -24.11 -4.00
C LEU A 42 9.73 -22.74 -3.30
N ARG A 43 9.75 -22.72 -1.96
CA ARG A 43 9.82 -21.48 -1.18
C ARG A 43 11.13 -20.73 -1.43
N SER A 44 12.27 -21.41 -1.38
CA SER A 44 13.58 -20.78 -1.62
C SER A 44 13.72 -20.23 -3.05
N GLY A 45 13.22 -20.96 -4.06
CA GLY A 45 13.24 -20.46 -5.44
C GLY A 45 12.34 -19.24 -5.63
N LEU A 46 11.17 -19.22 -4.99
CA LEU A 46 10.28 -18.06 -5.00
C LEU A 46 10.87 -16.86 -4.25
N ASP A 47 11.50 -17.08 -3.09
CA ASP A 47 12.20 -16.06 -2.31
C ASP A 47 13.29 -15.35 -3.12
N SER A 48 14.17 -16.15 -3.73
CA SER A 48 15.26 -15.65 -4.57
C SER A 48 14.70 -14.82 -5.72
N TRP A 49 13.69 -15.33 -6.43
CA TRP A 49 13.10 -14.63 -7.56
C TRP A 49 12.43 -13.31 -7.17
N LEU A 50 11.65 -13.28 -6.08
CA LEU A 50 11.00 -12.07 -5.59
C LEU A 50 12.02 -11.03 -5.10
N SER A 51 13.12 -11.49 -4.51
CA SER A 51 14.23 -10.63 -4.08
C SER A 51 14.98 -10.03 -5.27
N ASP A 52 15.22 -10.82 -6.32
CA ASP A 52 15.92 -10.39 -7.54
C ASP A 52 15.14 -9.30 -8.31
N ILE A 53 13.81 -9.38 -8.31
CA ILE A 53 12.96 -8.33 -8.89
C ILE A 53 12.77 -7.12 -7.95
N GLY A 54 13.24 -7.22 -6.70
CA GLY A 54 13.23 -6.13 -5.72
C GLY A 54 11.89 -5.92 -5.01
N VAL A 55 11.06 -6.95 -4.86
CA VAL A 55 9.82 -6.85 -4.08
C VAL A 55 10.12 -6.50 -2.63
N HIS A 56 9.35 -5.58 -2.05
CA HIS A 56 9.47 -5.24 -0.64
C HIS A 56 9.16 -6.45 0.27
N GLY A 57 9.92 -6.62 1.34
CA GLY A 57 9.91 -7.83 2.20
C GLY A 57 8.52 -8.26 2.69
N TYR A 58 7.64 -7.31 3.02
CA TYR A 58 6.24 -7.62 3.38
C TYR A 58 5.51 -8.41 2.28
N HIS A 59 5.64 -7.98 1.02
CA HIS A 59 5.01 -8.65 -0.12
C HIS A 59 5.72 -9.96 -0.48
N VAL A 60 7.02 -10.08 -0.20
CA VAL A 60 7.76 -11.35 -0.33
C VAL A 60 7.14 -12.41 0.57
N GLN A 61 7.02 -12.11 1.86
CA GLN A 61 6.46 -13.04 2.84
C GLN A 61 5.00 -13.40 2.53
N LEU A 62 4.20 -12.42 2.10
CA LEU A 62 2.82 -12.61 1.69
C LEU A 62 2.70 -13.59 0.52
N LEU A 63 3.46 -13.37 -0.55
CA LEU A 63 3.45 -14.23 -1.73
C LEU A 63 4.01 -15.63 -1.44
N GLN A 64 5.02 -15.74 -0.58
CA GLN A 64 5.54 -17.02 -0.11
C GLN A 64 4.52 -17.84 0.65
N HIS A 65 3.77 -17.18 1.54
CA HIS A 65 2.71 -17.85 2.29
C HIS A 65 1.62 -18.31 1.32
N ALA A 66 1.14 -17.43 0.45
CA ALA A 66 0.10 -17.74 -0.52
C ALA A 66 0.46 -18.91 -1.46
N VAL A 67 1.62 -18.85 -2.10
CA VAL A 67 2.09 -19.93 -3.00
C VAL A 67 2.43 -21.20 -2.21
N GLY A 68 2.97 -21.05 -0.99
CA GLY A 68 3.28 -22.16 -0.09
C GLY A 68 2.04 -22.97 0.28
N GLU A 69 0.95 -22.32 0.67
CA GLU A 69 -0.33 -22.96 0.98
C GLU A 69 -0.91 -23.69 -0.24
N LEU A 70 -0.86 -23.06 -1.42
CA LEU A 70 -1.32 -23.71 -2.66
C LEU A 70 -0.49 -24.94 -3.02
N ALA A 71 0.83 -24.87 -2.87
CA ALA A 71 1.73 -26.00 -3.12
C ALA A 71 1.55 -27.12 -2.08
N ALA A 72 1.36 -26.77 -0.80
CA ALA A 72 1.04 -27.72 0.25
C ALA A 72 -0.28 -28.44 -0.05
N ASN A 73 -1.33 -27.69 -0.43
CA ASN A 73 -2.61 -28.25 -0.85
C ASN A 73 -2.47 -29.24 -2.01
N ALA A 74 -1.65 -28.91 -3.02
CA ALA A 74 -1.36 -29.81 -4.13
C ALA A 74 -0.68 -31.11 -3.68
N VAL A 75 0.33 -31.01 -2.81
CA VAL A 75 1.08 -32.17 -2.29
C VAL A 75 0.19 -33.07 -1.42
N GLU A 76 -0.61 -32.49 -0.53
CA GLU A 76 -1.36 -33.23 0.49
C GLU A 76 -2.67 -33.81 -0.03
N HIS A 77 -3.37 -33.09 -0.90
CA HIS A 77 -4.74 -33.46 -1.29
C HIS A 77 -4.81 -34.06 -2.69
N ALA A 78 -3.95 -33.65 -3.62
CA ALA A 78 -4.07 -34.08 -5.01
C ALA A 78 -3.55 -35.52 -5.25
N TYR A 79 -2.70 -36.04 -4.36
CA TYR A 79 -2.00 -37.32 -4.50
C TYR A 79 -2.22 -38.35 -3.38
N HIS A 80 -3.18 -38.13 -2.47
CA HIS A 80 -3.42 -38.90 -1.23
C HIS A 80 -3.57 -40.45 -1.38
N ALA A 81 -3.72 -40.98 -2.59
CA ALA A 81 -3.84 -42.42 -2.86
C ALA A 81 -3.05 -42.89 -4.11
N ARG A 82 -2.07 -42.09 -4.58
CA ARG A 82 -1.29 -42.38 -5.79
C ARG A 82 0.19 -42.14 -5.55
N GLN A 83 1.04 -42.60 -6.48
CA GLN A 83 2.43 -42.15 -6.51
C GLN A 83 2.49 -40.62 -6.62
N PRO A 84 3.44 -39.95 -5.93
CA PRO A 84 3.61 -38.51 -6.03
C PRO A 84 3.79 -38.09 -7.48
N GLY A 85 2.94 -37.18 -7.97
CA GLY A 85 3.11 -36.56 -9.29
C GLY A 85 4.08 -35.38 -9.22
N LEU A 86 3.95 -34.44 -10.15
CA LEU A 86 4.76 -33.23 -10.19
C LEU A 86 3.91 -32.01 -9.83
N VAL A 87 4.51 -31.08 -9.10
CA VAL A 87 3.98 -29.74 -8.87
C VAL A 87 4.88 -28.75 -9.61
N ALA A 88 4.28 -27.93 -10.45
CA ALA A 88 4.94 -26.84 -11.15
C ALA A 88 4.57 -25.49 -10.53
N VAL A 89 5.55 -24.65 -10.22
CA VAL A 89 5.35 -23.27 -9.80
C VAL A 89 5.97 -22.35 -10.84
N ARG A 90 5.13 -21.53 -11.46
CA ARG A 90 5.55 -20.54 -12.46
C ARG A 90 5.19 -19.15 -12.00
N ALA A 91 6.14 -18.22 -12.00
CA ALA A 91 5.87 -16.83 -11.64
C ALA A 91 6.48 -15.87 -12.66
N ARG A 92 5.82 -14.75 -12.91
CA ARG A 92 6.35 -13.67 -13.74
C ARG A 92 5.88 -12.30 -13.25
N LEU A 93 6.71 -11.29 -13.45
CA LEU A 93 6.31 -9.89 -13.32
C LEU A 93 5.72 -9.43 -14.65
N THR A 94 4.48 -8.92 -14.63
CA THR A 94 3.80 -8.42 -15.82
C THR A 94 4.22 -6.98 -16.14
N ALA A 95 3.94 -6.52 -17.36
CA ALA A 95 4.18 -5.13 -17.75
C ALA A 95 3.36 -4.11 -16.93
N ALA A 96 2.26 -4.54 -16.30
CA ALA A 96 1.45 -3.72 -15.41
C ALA A 96 2.02 -3.62 -13.97
N GLY A 97 3.09 -4.35 -13.67
CA GLY A 97 3.68 -4.42 -12.33
C GLY A 97 3.15 -5.54 -11.44
N ASP A 98 2.19 -6.33 -11.92
CA ASP A 98 1.63 -7.44 -11.13
C ASP A 98 2.55 -8.67 -11.16
N VAL A 99 2.69 -9.36 -10.03
CA VAL A 99 3.20 -10.73 -9.96
C VAL A 99 2.05 -11.68 -10.30
N LEU A 100 2.24 -12.46 -11.35
CA LEU A 100 1.36 -13.57 -11.73
C LEU A 100 2.06 -14.88 -11.39
N ALA A 101 1.59 -15.57 -10.35
CA ALA A 101 2.09 -16.86 -9.92
C ALA A 101 1.06 -17.96 -10.21
N ARG A 102 1.51 -19.12 -10.70
CA ARG A 102 0.68 -20.29 -10.99
C ARG A 102 1.27 -21.51 -10.31
N VAL A 103 0.45 -22.22 -9.55
CA VAL A 103 0.74 -23.55 -8.99
C VAL A 103 -0.09 -24.56 -9.77
N VAL A 104 0.57 -25.50 -10.44
CA VAL A 104 -0.07 -26.50 -11.29
C VAL A 104 0.31 -27.88 -10.81
N ASP A 105 -0.69 -28.73 -10.60
CA ASP A 105 -0.52 -30.15 -10.35
C ASP A 105 -1.40 -30.99 -11.29
N GLN A 106 -1.04 -32.26 -11.44
CA GLN A 106 -1.79 -33.24 -12.23
C GLN A 106 -2.59 -34.22 -11.35
N GLY A 107 -2.73 -33.91 -10.06
CA GLY A 107 -3.51 -34.71 -9.14
C GLY A 107 -4.99 -34.43 -9.29
N ARG A 108 -5.81 -35.13 -8.49
CA ARG A 108 -7.24 -34.87 -8.47
C ARG A 108 -7.56 -34.03 -7.26
N TRP A 109 -7.95 -32.78 -7.49
CA TRP A 109 -8.50 -31.93 -6.44
C TRP A 109 -9.69 -32.63 -5.78
N ARG A 110 -9.60 -32.86 -4.47
CA ARG A 110 -10.74 -33.25 -3.66
C ARG A 110 -11.15 -32.02 -2.86
N ALA A 111 -12.24 -31.39 -3.27
CA ALA A 111 -12.95 -30.48 -2.38
C ALA A 111 -13.42 -31.32 -1.19
N SER A 112 -12.97 -31.00 0.01
CA SER A 112 -13.45 -31.63 1.23
C SER A 112 -14.95 -31.40 1.31
N ALA A 113 -15.72 -32.48 1.26
CA ALA A 113 -17.11 -32.44 1.70
C ALA A 113 -17.08 -32.07 3.18
N SER A 114 -17.49 -30.84 3.49
CA SER A 114 -18.13 -30.44 4.75
C SER A 114 -17.68 -31.18 6.01
N ASP A 115 -16.41 -31.09 6.37
CA ASP A 115 -15.93 -31.56 7.68
C ASP A 115 -15.69 -30.33 8.57
N PRO A 116 -16.60 -30.02 9.50
CA PRO A 116 -16.57 -28.79 10.30
C PRO A 116 -15.41 -28.70 11.31
N ASP A 117 -14.66 -29.79 11.52
CA ASP A 117 -13.49 -29.85 12.43
C ASP A 117 -12.14 -29.72 11.69
N SER A 118 -12.16 -29.48 10.38
CA SER A 118 -10.95 -29.40 9.58
C SER A 118 -10.45 -27.94 9.48
N ASP A 119 -9.31 -27.64 10.09
CA ASP A 119 -8.49 -26.41 9.94
C ASP A 119 -8.13 -26.07 8.47
N ARG A 120 -8.50 -26.92 7.51
CA ARG A 120 -8.05 -26.92 6.11
C ARG A 120 -8.79 -25.93 5.20
N GLY A 121 -9.96 -25.43 5.60
CA GLY A 121 -10.66 -24.36 4.87
C GLY A 121 -10.06 -22.98 5.11
N VAL A 122 -9.31 -22.83 6.19
CA VAL A 122 -8.74 -21.56 6.65
C VAL A 122 -7.59 -21.11 5.74
N GLY A 123 -6.74 -22.03 5.27
CA GLY A 123 -5.59 -21.70 4.42
C GLY A 123 -5.98 -20.99 3.12
N LEU A 124 -6.94 -21.53 2.36
CA LEU A 124 -7.39 -20.89 1.11
C LEU A 124 -8.17 -19.60 1.33
N ALA A 125 -8.95 -19.52 2.41
CA ALA A 125 -9.63 -18.29 2.80
C ALA A 125 -8.61 -17.18 3.12
N LEU A 126 -7.58 -17.50 3.91
CA LEU A 126 -6.47 -16.60 4.21
C LEU A 126 -5.74 -16.16 2.95
N VAL A 127 -5.43 -17.07 2.02
CA VAL A 127 -4.80 -16.68 0.76
C VAL A 127 -5.68 -15.71 -0.02
N THR A 128 -6.99 -15.93 -0.06
CA THR A 128 -7.94 -15.06 -0.77
C THR A 128 -7.97 -13.64 -0.18
N ASP A 129 -7.79 -13.50 1.14
CA ASP A 129 -7.72 -12.20 1.80
C ASP A 129 -6.34 -11.53 1.67
N LEU A 130 -5.28 -12.31 1.45
CA LEU A 130 -3.90 -11.83 1.38
C LEU A 130 -3.52 -11.29 -0.01
N VAL A 131 -4.05 -11.87 -1.09
CA VAL A 131 -3.69 -11.48 -2.47
C VAL A 131 -4.81 -10.72 -3.16
N ASP A 132 -4.48 -9.89 -4.16
CA ASP A 132 -5.50 -9.14 -4.90
C ASP A 132 -6.48 -10.05 -5.66
N GLU A 133 -6.01 -11.19 -6.18
CA GLU A 133 -6.84 -12.14 -6.91
C GLU A 133 -6.29 -13.57 -6.79
N LEU A 134 -7.16 -14.51 -6.41
CA LEU A 134 -6.92 -15.94 -6.48
C LEU A 134 -7.97 -16.60 -7.38
N ARG A 135 -7.51 -17.33 -8.40
CA ARG A 135 -8.35 -18.14 -9.28
C ARG A 135 -7.94 -19.61 -9.22
N LEU A 136 -8.89 -20.46 -8.85
CA LEU A 136 -8.72 -21.91 -8.84
C LEU A 136 -9.47 -22.54 -10.01
N GLU A 137 -8.75 -23.28 -10.84
CA GLU A 137 -9.31 -24.08 -11.91
C GLU A 137 -8.97 -25.54 -11.65
N HIS A 138 -9.97 -26.42 -11.62
CA HIS A 138 -9.74 -27.85 -11.40
C HIS A 138 -10.61 -28.69 -12.32
N ASP A 139 -10.02 -29.74 -12.88
CA ASP A 139 -10.73 -30.73 -13.69
C ASP A 139 -10.24 -32.15 -13.37
N LYS A 140 -10.58 -33.13 -14.23
CA LYS A 140 -10.17 -34.53 -14.03
C LYS A 140 -8.66 -34.76 -14.26
N ARG A 141 -7.93 -33.77 -14.80
CA ARG A 141 -6.53 -33.81 -15.22
C ARG A 141 -5.60 -33.09 -14.25
N GLY A 142 -6.09 -32.19 -13.42
CA GLY A 142 -5.25 -31.42 -12.51
C GLY A 142 -5.95 -30.27 -11.81
N THR A 143 -5.17 -29.57 -10.98
CA THR A 143 -5.52 -28.28 -10.40
C THR A 143 -4.55 -27.23 -10.92
N THR A 144 -5.07 -26.04 -11.21
CA THR A 144 -4.27 -24.85 -11.46
C THR A 144 -4.77 -23.72 -10.59
N ALA A 145 -3.94 -23.31 -9.63
CA ALA A 145 -4.16 -22.11 -8.84
C ALA A 145 -3.37 -20.97 -9.46
N THR A 146 -4.02 -19.83 -9.69
CA THR A 146 -3.41 -18.62 -10.23
C THR A 146 -3.59 -17.48 -9.24
N ILE A 147 -2.49 -16.89 -8.79
CA ILE A 147 -2.44 -15.68 -7.97
C ILE A 147 -2.05 -14.51 -8.86
N ARG A 148 -2.77 -13.41 -8.75
CA ARG A 148 -2.32 -12.09 -9.21
C ARG A 148 -2.24 -11.15 -8.01
N HIS A 149 -1.11 -10.49 -7.86
CA HIS A 149 -0.86 -9.56 -6.77
C HIS A 149 -0.02 -8.39 -7.26
N HIS A 150 -0.35 -7.17 -6.84
CA HIS A 150 0.40 -5.96 -7.14
C HIS A 150 1.39 -5.65 -6.00
N PRO A 151 2.66 -6.08 -6.11
CA PRO A 151 3.63 -5.84 -5.05
C PRO A 151 4.08 -4.39 -5.02
N TRP A 152 4.43 -3.91 -3.84
CA TRP A 152 5.30 -2.74 -3.74
C TRP A 152 6.75 -3.12 -4.08
N ILE A 153 7.31 -2.50 -5.11
CA ILE A 153 8.71 -2.61 -5.52
C ILE A 153 9.35 -1.23 -5.29
N PRO A 154 10.20 -1.07 -4.25
CA PRO A 154 10.87 0.19 -4.00
C PRO A 154 11.76 0.58 -5.18
N ALA A 155 11.71 1.84 -5.58
CA ALA A 155 12.61 2.36 -6.61
C ALA A 155 14.06 2.31 -6.09
N GLN A 156 14.83 1.36 -6.61
CA GLN A 156 16.27 1.28 -6.32
C GLN A 156 17.00 2.27 -7.23
N SER A 157 17.33 3.45 -6.70
CA SER A 157 18.14 4.44 -7.42
C SER A 157 19.44 4.71 -6.64
N PRO A 158 20.60 4.29 -7.16
CA PRO A 158 21.89 4.64 -6.55
C PRO A 158 22.11 6.17 -6.53
N ILE A 159 21.50 6.89 -7.49
CA ILE A 159 21.53 8.35 -7.54
C ILE A 159 20.67 8.96 -6.41
N ALA A 160 19.48 8.42 -6.14
CA ALA A 160 18.62 8.96 -5.08
C ALA A 160 19.24 8.77 -3.69
N ALA A 161 19.91 7.63 -3.44
CA ALA A 161 20.61 7.39 -2.18
C ALA A 161 21.78 8.36 -1.96
N ASP A 162 22.59 8.63 -2.98
CA ASP A 162 23.69 9.61 -2.91
C ASP A 162 23.18 11.05 -2.81
N LEU A 163 22.03 11.37 -3.42
CA LEU A 163 21.40 12.69 -3.32
C LEU A 163 20.74 12.94 -1.96
N ALA A 164 20.11 11.94 -1.34
CA ALA A 164 19.47 12.07 -0.03
C ALA A 164 20.46 12.55 1.06
N GLY A 165 21.74 12.15 0.97
CA GLY A 165 22.79 12.62 1.87
C GLY A 165 23.31 14.04 1.57
N ARG A 166 23.02 14.60 0.38
CA ARG A 166 23.59 15.87 -0.11
C ARG A 166 22.58 17.02 -0.18
N LEU A 167 21.29 16.75 -0.02
CA LEU A 167 20.28 17.81 -0.01
C LEU A 167 20.42 18.61 1.30
N PRO A 168 20.51 19.95 1.24
CA PRO A 168 20.49 20.76 2.45
C PRO A 168 19.19 20.47 3.19
N ARG A 169 19.28 19.98 4.43
CA ARG A 169 18.14 19.94 5.34
C ARG A 169 17.66 21.38 5.50
N ARG A 170 16.35 21.60 5.38
CA ARG A 170 15.75 22.91 5.62
C ARG A 170 16.27 23.44 6.97
N PRO A 171 16.80 24.67 7.07
CA PRO A 171 17.19 25.22 8.35
C PRO A 171 15.97 25.22 9.28
N ALA A 172 16.18 24.80 10.52
CA ALA A 172 15.18 24.59 11.56
C ALA A 172 14.45 25.87 12.05
N ASP A 173 14.52 26.97 11.29
CA ASP A 173 13.72 28.19 11.48
C ASP A 173 12.32 28.02 10.84
N ALA A 174 11.72 26.85 11.02
CA ALA A 174 10.37 26.57 10.55
C ALA A 174 9.37 27.18 11.54
N ASP A 175 8.37 27.89 11.02
CA ASP A 175 7.18 28.27 11.79
C ASP A 175 6.70 27.05 12.61
N PRO A 176 6.34 27.23 13.89
CA PRO A 176 5.97 26.11 14.75
C PRO A 176 4.76 25.37 14.15
N PHE A 177 4.89 24.06 13.97
CA PHE A 177 3.78 23.19 13.59
C PHE A 177 2.92 22.88 14.81
N LEU A 178 1.68 23.37 14.83
CA LEU A 178 0.77 23.25 15.96
C LEU A 178 -0.57 22.66 15.52
N ILE A 179 -1.07 21.71 16.30
CA ILE A 179 -2.43 21.17 16.15
C ILE A 179 -3.18 21.54 17.42
N LEU A 180 -4.19 22.39 17.26
CA LEU A 180 -4.94 22.98 18.36
C LEU A 180 -6.39 22.50 18.31
N GLY A 181 -6.86 21.85 19.37
CA GLY A 181 -8.29 21.62 19.53
C GLY A 181 -9.02 22.95 19.73
N GLN A 182 -10.18 23.12 19.10
CA GLN A 182 -11.07 24.26 19.30
C GLN A 182 -12.31 23.80 20.08
N PRO A 183 -12.21 23.61 21.41
CA PRO A 183 -13.30 23.08 22.23
C PRO A 183 -14.50 24.05 22.33
N SER A 184 -14.30 25.33 22.00
CA SER A 184 -15.33 26.36 21.96
C SER A 184 -16.18 26.37 20.68
N ALA A 185 -15.84 25.55 19.67
CA ALA A 185 -16.63 25.43 18.46
C ALA A 185 -17.88 24.56 18.69
N ALA A 186 -18.94 24.83 17.94
CA ALA A 186 -20.21 24.10 18.04
C ALA A 186 -20.09 22.60 17.67
N ARG A 187 -19.08 22.25 16.86
CA ARG A 187 -18.73 20.87 16.48
C ARG A 187 -17.27 20.58 16.83
N HIS A 188 -16.91 19.30 16.87
CA HIS A 188 -15.53 18.88 17.13
C HIS A 188 -14.62 19.44 16.03
N ARG A 189 -13.80 20.44 16.37
CA ARG A 189 -12.98 21.18 15.41
C ARG A 189 -11.53 21.21 15.86
N VAL A 190 -10.63 21.01 14.91
CA VAL A 190 -9.19 20.99 15.12
C VAL A 190 -8.53 21.95 14.13
N ARG A 191 -7.72 22.87 14.62
CA ARG A 191 -7.00 23.84 13.82
C ARG A 191 -5.54 23.42 13.64
N VAL A 192 -5.03 23.55 12.42
CA VAL A 192 -3.67 23.20 12.05
C VAL A 192 -2.92 24.45 11.59
N ASP A 193 -1.92 24.82 12.36
CA ASP A 193 -1.09 26.00 12.14
C ASP A 193 0.34 25.59 11.78
N GLY A 194 0.98 26.35 10.89
CA GLY A 194 2.34 26.10 10.42
C GLY A 194 2.41 25.25 9.13
N PRO A 195 3.62 24.76 8.78
CA PRO A 195 3.86 24.05 7.53
C PRO A 195 3.43 22.58 7.64
N ILE A 196 2.68 22.11 6.64
CA ILE A 196 2.33 20.71 6.45
C ILE A 196 3.17 20.17 5.29
N ASP A 197 4.31 19.56 5.61
CA ASP A 197 5.26 18.99 4.65
C ASP A 197 5.56 17.51 4.94
N SER A 198 6.53 16.91 4.25
CA SER A 198 6.89 15.51 4.47
C SER A 198 7.42 15.21 5.87
N GLU A 199 7.91 16.21 6.59
CA GLU A 199 8.43 16.06 7.96
C GLU A 199 7.29 16.14 8.99
N THR A 200 6.34 17.06 8.81
CA THR A 200 5.22 17.23 9.76
C THR A 200 4.00 16.35 9.46
N ALA A 201 3.86 15.85 8.23
CA ALA A 201 2.72 15.02 7.80
C ALA A 201 2.50 13.74 8.64
N PRO A 202 3.52 12.98 9.07
CA PRO A 202 3.30 11.81 9.94
C PRO A 202 2.68 12.17 11.30
N THR A 203 3.09 13.30 11.87
CA THR A 203 2.53 13.85 13.12
C THR A 203 1.08 14.27 12.90
N LEU A 204 0.80 15.03 11.82
CA LEU A 204 -0.57 15.41 11.43
C LEU A 204 -1.49 14.19 11.31
N TYR A 205 -1.05 13.15 10.62
CA TYR A 205 -1.83 11.92 10.44
C TYR A 205 -2.13 11.23 11.77
N THR A 206 -1.16 11.18 12.69
CA THR A 206 -1.32 10.50 13.98
C THR A 206 -2.30 11.25 14.87
N GLU A 207 -2.15 12.57 15.00
CA GLU A 207 -3.00 13.41 15.84
C GLU A 207 -4.43 13.50 15.29
N LEU A 208 -4.62 13.75 14.00
CA LEU A 208 -5.96 13.80 13.41
C LEU A 208 -6.66 12.42 13.47
N ARG A 209 -5.91 11.32 13.34
CA ARG A 209 -6.47 9.98 13.52
C ARG A 209 -6.91 9.74 14.96
N ALA A 210 -6.19 10.27 15.95
CA ALA A 210 -6.59 10.22 17.35
C ALA A 210 -7.86 11.07 17.60
N CYS A 211 -7.89 12.32 17.14
CA CYS A 211 -9.06 13.21 17.30
C CYS A 211 -10.33 12.66 16.63
N THR A 212 -10.18 12.03 15.46
CA THR A 212 -11.31 11.42 14.73
C THR A 212 -11.71 10.03 15.25
N ALA A 213 -11.04 9.51 16.30
CA ALA A 213 -11.18 8.13 16.74
C ALA A 213 -11.10 7.14 15.56
N ALA A 214 -10.07 7.29 14.73
CA ALA A 214 -9.84 6.55 13.49
C ALA A 214 -10.97 6.68 12.45
N GLY A 215 -11.56 7.88 12.35
CA GLY A 215 -12.64 8.18 11.42
C GLY A 215 -14.02 7.70 11.89
N THR A 216 -14.24 7.53 13.19
CA THR A 216 -15.56 7.16 13.75
C THR A 216 -16.31 8.33 14.38
N ARG A 217 -15.74 9.54 14.29
CA ARG A 217 -16.34 10.79 14.76
C ARG A 217 -16.22 11.88 13.70
N ASP A 218 -17.31 12.64 13.52
CA ASP A 218 -17.30 13.83 12.66
C ASP A 218 -16.34 14.89 13.19
N VAL A 219 -15.53 15.47 12.30
CA VAL A 219 -14.57 16.52 12.66
C VAL A 219 -14.49 17.59 11.57
N THR A 220 -14.33 18.84 11.97
CA THR A 220 -13.91 19.93 11.08
C THR A 220 -12.41 20.18 11.28
N VAL A 221 -11.61 20.09 10.21
CA VAL A 221 -10.20 20.49 10.22
C VAL A 221 -10.07 21.89 9.63
N ASP A 222 -9.66 22.83 10.47
CA ASP A 222 -9.41 24.22 10.12
C ASP A 222 -7.94 24.41 9.68
N LEU A 223 -7.76 24.70 8.40
CA LEU A 223 -6.47 24.91 7.75
C LEU A 223 -6.15 26.39 7.55
N THR A 224 -6.84 27.29 8.25
CA THR A 224 -6.65 28.74 8.11
C THR A 224 -5.22 29.18 8.45
N GLY A 225 -4.60 28.57 9.47
CA GLY A 225 -3.23 28.89 9.89
C GLY A 225 -2.15 28.08 9.18
N THR A 226 -2.50 27.29 8.17
CA THR A 226 -1.54 26.50 7.40
C THR A 226 -0.71 27.42 6.50
N THR A 227 0.58 27.54 6.80
CA THR A 227 1.50 28.44 6.06
C THR A 227 2.04 27.80 4.78
N HIS A 228 2.03 26.48 4.72
CA HIS A 228 2.45 25.69 3.55
C HIS A 228 1.72 24.33 3.56
N LEU A 229 1.23 23.89 2.39
CA LEU A 229 0.56 22.58 2.25
C LEU A 229 1.21 21.81 1.10
N ALA A 230 2.09 20.87 1.45
CA ALA A 230 2.80 20.01 0.53
C ALA A 230 1.96 18.82 0.05
N SER A 231 2.45 18.12 -0.98
CA SER A 231 1.85 16.89 -1.49
C SER A 231 1.65 15.80 -0.41
N ALA A 232 2.58 15.68 0.54
CA ALA A 232 2.48 14.76 1.67
C ALA A 232 1.28 15.08 2.58
N GLY A 233 1.04 16.37 2.85
CA GLY A 233 -0.12 16.84 3.60
C GLY A 233 -1.44 16.57 2.89
N VAL A 234 -1.50 16.87 1.58
CA VAL A 234 -2.65 16.56 0.72
C VAL A 234 -2.98 15.07 0.76
N ALA A 235 -1.98 14.19 0.67
CA ALA A 235 -2.18 12.75 0.73
C ALA A 235 -2.74 12.29 2.09
N VAL A 236 -2.25 12.86 3.19
CA VAL A 236 -2.77 12.59 4.56
C VAL A 236 -4.23 13.01 4.67
N LEU A 237 -4.58 14.24 4.26
CA LEU A 237 -5.95 14.74 4.30
C LEU A 237 -6.89 13.89 3.44
N HIS A 238 -6.48 13.54 2.21
CA HIS A 238 -7.24 12.66 1.33
C HIS A 238 -7.50 11.28 1.96
N ARG A 239 -6.48 10.70 2.59
CA ARG A 239 -6.59 9.39 3.26
C ARG A 239 -7.57 9.45 4.42
N LEU A 240 -7.51 10.49 5.24
CA LEU A 240 -8.40 10.67 6.39
C LEU A 240 -9.85 10.93 5.95
N CYS A 241 -10.07 11.75 4.91
CA CYS A 241 -11.41 11.94 4.33
C CYS A 241 -11.99 10.63 3.78
N THR A 242 -11.17 9.84 3.08
CA THR A 242 -11.59 8.53 2.55
C THR A 242 -11.94 7.56 3.68
N GLN A 243 -11.16 7.58 4.78
CA GLN A 243 -11.40 6.75 5.94
C GLN A 243 -12.70 7.13 6.67
N ALA A 244 -12.95 8.43 6.87
CA ALA A 244 -14.19 8.91 7.47
C ALA A 244 -15.41 8.48 6.63
N ALA A 245 -15.34 8.66 5.30
CA ALA A 245 -16.40 8.25 4.39
C ALA A 245 -16.71 6.75 4.46
N ARG A 246 -15.69 5.89 4.60
CA ARG A 246 -15.87 4.44 4.79
C ARG A 246 -16.59 4.08 6.08
N ASN A 247 -16.42 4.89 7.12
CA ASN A 247 -17.02 4.69 8.43
C ASN A 247 -18.36 5.44 8.60
N ASN A 248 -18.93 5.96 7.50
CA ASN A 248 -20.15 6.80 7.50
C ASN A 248 -20.05 8.04 8.40
N THR A 249 -18.85 8.62 8.53
CA THR A 249 -18.62 9.88 9.25
C THR A 249 -18.11 10.96 8.31
N GLU A 250 -18.29 12.22 8.71
CA GLU A 250 -17.93 13.36 7.92
C GLU A 250 -16.68 14.06 8.45
N MET A 251 -15.63 14.08 7.63
CA MET A 251 -14.46 14.92 7.87
C MET A 251 -14.52 16.13 6.93
N ARG A 252 -14.82 17.30 7.49
CA ARG A 252 -14.89 18.56 6.74
C ARG A 252 -13.55 19.28 6.80
N LEU A 253 -13.11 19.77 5.66
CA LEU A 253 -11.89 20.58 5.56
C LEU A 253 -12.29 22.03 5.33
N TYR A 254 -11.84 22.94 6.20
CA TYR A 254 -12.08 24.36 6.09
C TYR A 254 -10.80 25.08 5.67
N ALA A 255 -10.83 25.71 4.50
CA ALA A 255 -9.72 26.47 3.96
C ALA A 255 -10.26 27.79 3.35
N PRO A 256 -10.14 28.93 4.06
CA PRO A 256 -10.65 30.21 3.60
C PRO A 256 -10.06 30.64 2.26
N ARG A 257 -10.81 31.44 1.50
CA ARG A 257 -10.34 31.98 0.21
C ARG A 257 -9.06 32.78 0.39
N GLY A 258 -8.08 32.56 -0.50
CA GLY A 258 -6.81 33.28 -0.48
C GLY A 258 -5.75 32.66 0.43
N THR A 259 -6.06 31.58 1.15
CA THR A 259 -5.06 30.81 1.92
C THR A 259 -4.25 29.87 1.01
N PRO A 260 -2.98 29.55 1.36
CA PRO A 260 -2.20 28.51 0.68
C PRO A 260 -2.93 27.18 0.62
N ALA A 261 -3.58 26.79 1.72
CA ALA A 261 -4.39 25.58 1.80
C ALA A 261 -5.50 25.56 0.75
N GLN A 262 -6.28 26.65 0.60
CA GLN A 262 -7.38 26.71 -0.37
C GLN A 262 -6.90 26.57 -1.81
N MET A 263 -5.78 27.21 -2.17
CA MET A 263 -5.20 27.11 -3.50
C MET A 263 -4.79 25.68 -3.83
N VAL A 264 -4.04 25.04 -2.93
CA VAL A 264 -3.55 23.66 -3.12
C VAL A 264 -4.71 22.66 -3.13
N MET A 265 -5.68 22.79 -2.22
CA MET A 265 -6.84 21.91 -2.18
C MET A 265 -7.72 22.01 -3.43
N SER A 266 -7.83 23.21 -4.01
CA SER A 266 -8.54 23.42 -5.28
C SER A 266 -7.82 22.72 -6.44
N LEU A 267 -6.49 22.83 -6.51
CA LEU A 267 -5.67 22.13 -7.50
C LEU A 267 -5.76 20.60 -7.36
N ALA A 268 -5.68 20.11 -6.13
CA ALA A 268 -5.79 18.68 -5.81
C ALA A 268 -7.22 18.13 -5.92
N ARG A 269 -8.22 18.98 -6.20
CA ARG A 269 -9.65 18.64 -6.24
C ARG A 269 -10.16 17.97 -4.96
N LEU A 270 -9.57 18.32 -3.82
CA LEU A 270 -10.06 17.92 -2.50
C LEU A 270 -11.28 18.77 -2.14
N ARG A 271 -12.36 18.13 -1.70
CA ARG A 271 -13.57 18.83 -1.23
C ARG A 271 -13.24 19.62 0.03
N HIS A 272 -13.53 20.92 0.00
CA HIS A 272 -13.29 21.84 1.12
C HIS A 272 -14.32 22.97 1.13
N HIS A 273 -14.50 23.55 2.31
CA HIS A 273 -15.33 24.73 2.53
C HIS A 273 -14.45 25.98 2.49
N THR A 274 -14.88 26.98 1.72
CA THR A 274 -14.20 28.29 1.68
C THR A 274 -14.81 29.32 2.61
N THR A 275 -15.98 29.01 3.16
CA THR A 275 -16.69 29.75 4.21
C THR A 275 -16.75 28.85 5.44
N ASP A 276 -16.72 29.43 6.64
CA ASP A 276 -16.67 28.64 7.87
C ASP A 276 -17.92 27.74 7.94
N PRO A 277 -17.77 26.41 7.95
CA PRO A 277 -18.91 25.49 8.01
C PRO A 277 -19.61 25.49 9.38
N ASP A 278 -18.94 26.02 10.41
CA ASP A 278 -19.42 26.08 11.80
C ASP A 278 -19.63 27.53 12.28
N GLY A 279 -19.43 28.53 11.41
CA GLY A 279 -19.68 29.93 11.70
C GLY A 279 -21.12 30.31 11.43
N ASP A 280 -21.80 30.91 12.41
CA ASP A 280 -23.09 31.57 12.18
C ASP A 280 -22.88 32.66 11.11
N GLY A 281 -23.62 32.55 10.01
CA GLY A 281 -23.56 33.54 8.93
C GLY A 281 -24.06 34.90 9.42
N LEU A 282 -23.14 35.86 9.48
CA LEU A 282 -23.39 37.29 9.52
C LEU A 282 -22.34 38.01 8.67
#